data_AF-A0A0J1EF01-F1
#
_entry.id   AF-A0A0J1EF01-F1
#
_cell.length_a   1.000
_cell.length_b   1.000
_cell.length_c   1.000
_cell.angle_alpha   90.00
_cell.angle_beta   90.00
_cell.angle_gamma   90.00
#
_symmetry.space_group_name_H-M   'P 1'
#
loop_
_entity.id
_entity.type
_entity.pdbx_description
1 polymer ?
#
loop_
_entity_poly.entity_id
_entity_poly.type
_entity_poly.pdbx_seq_one_letter_code
_entity_poly.pdbx_strand_id
1 'polypeptide(L)'
;MRETMSLSLTPEQSSFVESCVGTGRFQSASEVVRAGLRLLADQEAIRLAELEAVKNLVQAGADSIDRGELLDSTEFFSSLREKYSASGG
;
A
#
# COMPACT_ATOMS: atom_id res chain seq x y z
N MET A 1 19.46 21.82 -0.21
CA MET A 1 19.60 22.34 1.17
C MET A 1 19.40 21.20 2.15
N ARG A 2 20.10 21.19 3.29
CA ARG A 2 19.78 20.31 4.42
C ARG A 2 19.04 21.15 5.45
N GLU A 3 17.87 20.71 5.88
CA GLU A 3 17.13 21.30 6.99
C GLU A 3 17.38 20.47 8.26
N THR A 4 17.57 21.15 9.38
CA THR A 4 17.78 20.52 10.68
C THR A 4 16.50 20.68 11.51
N MET A 5 15.93 19.56 11.94
CA MET A 5 14.73 19.51 12.77
C MET A 5 15.07 18.86 14.12
N SER A 6 14.63 19.47 15.22
CA SER A 6 14.68 18.84 16.54
C SER A 6 13.44 18.00 16.75
N LEU A 7 13.62 16.76 17.20
CA LEU A 7 12.55 15.78 17.39
C LEU A 7 12.69 15.15 18.78
N SER A 8 11.58 14.99 19.48
CA SER A 8 11.52 14.21 20.71
C SER A 8 11.21 12.76 20.39
N LEU A 9 12.03 11.84 20.89
CA LEU A 9 11.84 10.41 20.75
C LEU A 9 11.39 9.80 22.08
N THR A 10 10.62 8.72 22.02
CA THR A 10 10.38 7.90 23.22
C THR A 10 11.68 7.17 23.62
N PRO A 11 11.81 6.72 24.88
CA PRO A 11 12.98 5.95 25.32
C PRO A 11 13.27 4.72 24.44
N GLU A 12 12.22 4.02 24.02
CA GLU A 12 12.32 2.82 23.17
C GLU A 12 12.86 3.18 21.78
N GLN A 13 12.41 4.30 21.20
CA GLN A 13 12.89 4.78 19.91
C GLN A 13 14.35 5.23 19.97
N SER A 14 14.76 5.93 21.05
CA SER A 14 16.17 6.31 21.24
C SER A 14 17.06 5.08 21.34
N SER A 15 16.67 4.10 22.16
CA SER A 15 17.40 2.84 22.32
C SER A 15 17.56 2.07 21.01
N PHE A 16 16.50 2.03 20.19
CA PHE A 16 16.57 1.43 18.86
C PHE A 16 17.55 2.16 17.93
N VAL A 17 17.51 3.50 17.91
CA VAL A 17 18.42 4.32 17.11
C VAL A 17 19.87 4.13 17.56
N GLU A 18 20.11 4.14 18.88
CA GLU A 18 21.42 3.90 19.47
C GLU A 18 21.96 2.51 19.12
N SER A 19 21.13 1.47 19.18
CA SER A 19 21.50 0.11 18.75
C SER A 19 21.87 0.04 17.27
N CYS A 20 21.08 0.71 16.41
CA CYS A 20 21.34 0.78 14.97
C CYS A 20 22.68 1.44 14.63
N VAL A 21 23.06 2.48 15.39
CA VAL A 21 24.36 3.14 15.23
C VAL A 21 25.47 2.31 15.87
N GLY A 22 25.24 1.75 17.06
CA GLY A 22 26.22 0.95 17.80
C GLY A 22 26.65 -0.35 17.10
N THR A 23 25.77 -0.91 16.27
CA THR A 23 26.10 -2.05 15.39
C THR A 23 26.91 -1.67 14.15
N GLY A 24 27.10 -0.37 13.89
CA GLY A 24 27.77 0.14 12.70
C GLY A 24 26.93 0.08 11.41
N ARG A 25 25.67 -0.36 11.48
CA ARG A 25 24.76 -0.39 10.33
C ARG A 25 24.44 1.00 9.81
N PHE A 26 24.46 2.01 10.69
CA PHE A 26 24.26 3.41 10.36
C PHE A 26 25.32 4.27 11.03
N GLN A 27 25.74 5.36 10.39
CA GLN A 27 26.79 6.25 10.88
C GLN A 27 26.28 7.28 11.88
N SER A 28 24.98 7.55 11.90
CA SER A 28 24.38 8.56 12.77
C SER A 28 22.88 8.34 13.01
N ALA A 29 22.36 8.90 14.10
CA ALA A 29 20.93 8.92 14.39
C ALA A 29 20.12 9.55 13.25
N SER A 30 20.61 10.64 12.66
CA SER A 30 19.93 11.29 11.53
C SER A 30 19.85 10.39 10.29
N GLU A 31 20.80 9.47 10.11
CA GLU A 31 20.74 8.49 9.02
C GLU A 31 19.68 7.42 9.28
N VAL A 32 19.58 6.92 10.51
CA VAL A 32 18.53 5.98 10.92
C VAL A 32 17.15 6.62 10.70
N VAL A 33 16.96 7.86 11.16
CA VAL A 33 15.69 8.59 11.01
C VAL A 33 15.34 8.78 9.54
N ARG A 34 16.29 9.18 8.68
CA ARG A 34 16.04 9.31 7.24
C ARG A 34 15.67 7.98 6.58
N ALA A 35 16.33 6.89 6.97
CA ALA A 35 16.01 5.56 6.45
C ALA A 35 14.58 5.15 6.86
N GLY A 36 14.20 5.40 8.12
CA GLY A 36 12.84 5.16 8.61
C GLY A 36 11.79 6.00 7.87
N LEU A 37 12.06 7.29 7.65
CA LEU A 37 11.16 8.17 6.91
C LEU A 37 11.01 7.75 5.45
N ARG A 38 12.08 7.26 4.81
CA ARG A 38 12.00 6.73 3.45
C ARG A 38 11.09 5.51 3.38
N LEU A 39 11.26 4.57 4.31
CA LEU A 39 10.40 3.39 4.39
C LEU A 39 8.92 3.78 4.59
N LEU A 40 8.65 4.75 5.46
CA LEU A 40 7.29 5.26 5.67
C LEU A 40 6.72 5.92 4.42
N ALA A 41 7.51 6.71 3.71
CA ALA A 41 7.09 7.36 2.46
C ALA A 41 6.75 6.33 1.37
N ASP A 42 7.58 5.29 1.23
CA ASP A 42 7.34 4.21 0.28
C ASP A 42 6.05 3.43 0.62
N GLN A 43 5.79 3.16 1.90
CA GLN A 43 4.56 2.53 2.37
C GLN A 43 3.32 3.39 2.09
N GLU A 44 3.39 4.69 2.35
CA GLU A 44 2.25 5.59 2.08
C GLU A 44 1.98 5.73 0.58
N ALA A 45 3.03 5.76 -0.25
CA ALA A 45 2.88 5.79 -1.70
C ALA A 45 2.14 4.55 -2.23
N ILE A 46 2.48 3.35 -1.73
CA ILE A 46 1.77 2.10 -2.07
C ILE A 46 0.32 2.18 -1.62
N ARG A 47 0.07 2.60 -0.38
CA ARG A 47 -1.28 2.71 0.20
C ARG A 47 -2.17 3.65 -0.61
N LEU A 48 -1.62 4.78 -1.07
CA LEU A 48 -2.34 5.73 -1.91
C LEU A 48 -2.64 5.16 -3.30
N ALA A 49 -1.70 4.45 -3.91
CA ALA A 49 -1.90 3.81 -5.20
C ALA A 49 -2.98 2.71 -5.14
N GLU A 50 -3.00 1.90 -4.08
CA GLU A 50 -4.05 0.91 -3.84
C GLU A 50 -5.42 1.56 -3.67
N LEU A 51 -5.50 2.65 -2.90
CA LEU A 51 -6.74 3.40 -2.73
C LEU A 51 -7.25 3.98 -4.05
N GLU A 52 -6.35 4.53 -4.87
CA GLU A 52 -6.69 5.05 -6.18
C GLU A 52 -7.19 3.96 -7.13
N ALA A 53 -6.53 2.79 -7.13
CA ALA A 53 -6.96 1.63 -7.90
C ALA A 53 -8.38 1.17 -7.51
N VAL A 54 -8.67 1.09 -6.21
CA VAL A 54 -10.01 0.75 -5.71
C VAL A 54 -11.04 1.79 -6.14
N LYS A 55 -10.73 3.08 -6.01
CA LYS A 55 -11.64 4.16 -6.45
C LYS A 55 -11.94 4.07 -7.95
N ASN A 56 -10.92 3.79 -8.76
CA ASN A 56 -11.08 3.65 -10.21
C ASN A 56 -11.96 2.44 -10.57
N LEU A 57 -11.82 1.32 -9.87
CA LEU A 57 -12.67 0.15 -10.06
C LEU A 57 -14.13 0.43 -9.71
N VAL A 58 -14.36 1.12 -8.58
CA VAL A 58 -15.71 1.52 -8.16
C VAL A 58 -16.34 2.47 -9.19
N GLN A 59 -15.57 3.46 -9.66
CA GLN A 59 -16.06 4.40 -10.68
C GLN A 59 -16.37 3.69 -12.00
N ALA A 60 -15.48 2.82 -12.48
CA ALA A 60 -15.71 2.04 -13.70
C ALA A 60 -16.97 1.18 -13.59
N GLY A 61 -17.21 0.57 -12.42
CA GLY A 61 -18.44 -0.17 -12.13
C GLY A 61 -19.68 0.73 -12.18
N ALA A 62 -19.63 1.90 -11.54
CA ALA A 62 -20.72 2.87 -11.59
C ALA A 62 -21.01 3.34 -13.02
N ASP A 63 -19.98 3.64 -13.81
CA ASP A 63 -20.13 4.07 -15.20
C ASP A 63 -20.72 2.94 -16.06
N SER A 64 -20.37 1.68 -15.83
CA SER A 64 -20.98 0.53 -16.52
C SER A 64 -22.46 0.37 -16.16
N ILE A 65 -22.84 0.59 -14.90
CA ILE A 65 -24.24 0.59 -14.46
C ILE A 65 -25.02 1.71 -15.19
N ASP A 66 -24.47 2.92 -15.25
CA ASP A 66 -25.10 4.07 -15.91
C ASP A 66 -25.26 3.86 -17.43
N ARG A 67 -24.35 3.12 -18.07
CA ARG A 67 -24.47 2.71 -19.48
C ARG A 67 -25.44 1.53 -19.71
N GLY A 68 -26.00 0.96 -18.65
CA GLY A 68 -26.89 -0.20 -18.72
C GLY A 68 -26.16 -1.52 -19.02
N GLU A 69 -24.84 -1.56 -18.85
CA GLU A 69 -24.01 -2.77 -18.98
C GLU A 69 -24.13 -3.65 -17.72
N LEU A 70 -25.37 -4.03 -17.40
CA LEU A 70 -25.70 -4.89 -16.28
C LEU A 70 -25.81 -6.33 -16.76
N LEU A 71 -25.16 -7.25 -16.07
CA LEU A 71 -25.35 -8.69 -16.29
C LEU A 71 -26.42 -9.20 -15.33
N ASP A 72 -27.35 -10.01 -15.85
CA ASP A 72 -28.25 -10.77 -14.99
C ASP A 72 -27.42 -11.71 -14.11
N SER A 73 -27.72 -11.71 -12.81
CA SER A 73 -26.95 -12.51 -11.85
C SER A 73 -27.02 -13.99 -12.16
N THR A 74 -28.17 -14.51 -12.62
CA THR A 74 -28.37 -15.93 -12.92
C THR A 74 -27.57 -16.35 -14.15
N GLU A 75 -27.56 -15.52 -15.20
CA GLU A 75 -26.75 -15.77 -16.40
C GLU A 75 -25.25 -15.69 -16.11
N PHE A 76 -24.80 -14.71 -15.32
CA PHE A 76 -23.40 -14.58 -14.92
C PHE A 76 -22.89 -15.80 -14.15
N PHE A 77 -23.60 -16.24 -13.10
CA PHE A 77 -23.18 -17.40 -12.31
C PHE A 77 -23.24 -18.71 -13.11
N SER A 78 -24.16 -18.84 -14.06
CA SER A 78 -24.23 -19.98 -14.97
C SER A 78 -23.00 -20.03 -15.90
N SER A 79 -22.63 -18.90 -16.49
CA SER A 79 -21.45 -18.79 -17.37
C SER A 79 -20.13 -19.05 -16.63
N LEU A 80 -19.99 -18.59 -15.38
CA LEU A 80 -18.81 -18.87 -14.55
C LEU A 80 -18.70 -20.38 -14.26
N ARG A 81 -19.80 -21.02 -13.86
CA ARG A 81 -19.81 -22.45 -13.54
C ARG A 81 -19.40 -23.30 -14.74
N GLU A 82 -19.88 -22.95 -15.93
CA GLU A 82 -19.53 -23.62 -17.19
C GLU A 82 -18.06 -23.41 -17.60
N LYS A 83 -17.53 -22.20 -17.40
CA LYS A 83 -16.13 -21.89 -17.70
C LYS A 83 -15.14 -22.60 -16.77
N TYR A 84 -15.49 -22.77 -15.49
CA TYR A 84 -14.64 -23.46 -14.52
C TYR A 84 -14.85 -24.98 -14.49
N SER A 85 -15.97 -25.52 -15.00
CA SER A 85 -16.13 -26.96 -15.23
C SER A 85 -15.39 -27.43 -16.49
N ALA A 86 -15.24 -26.57 -17.50
CA ALA A 86 -14.52 -26.88 -18.74
C ALA A 86 -12.98 -26.81 -18.61
N SER A 87 -12.44 -26.21 -17.54
CA SER A 87 -10.99 -26.07 -17.28
C SER A 87 -10.43 -27.05 -16.24
N GLY A 88 -11.27 -27.97 -15.73
CA GLY A 88 -10.92 -28.94 -14.68
C GLY A 88 -10.84 -30.39 -15.15
N GLY A 89 -10.39 -30.64 -16.38
CA GLY A 89 -10.17 -31.97 -16.96
C GLY A 89 -8.75 -32.16 -17.48
#